data_AF-A0A941IV20-F1
#
_entry.id   AF-A0A941IV20-F1
#
_cell.length_a   1.000
_cell.length_b   1.000
_cell.length_c   1.000
_cell.angle_alpha   90.00
_cell.angle_beta   90.00
_cell.angle_gamma   90.00
#
_symmetry.space_group_name_H-M   'P 1'
#
loop_
_entity.id
_entity.type
_entity.pdbx_description
1 polymer ?
#
loop_
_entity_poly.entity_id
_entity_poly.type
_entity_poly.pdbx_seq_one_letter_code
_entity_poly.pdbx_strand_id
1 'polypeptide(L)'
;MRISRSTAGTAFVGGAMILTLTALAYPTMLGVQNTSTQQDRVVANTNYGPLTEADRDFVVKVRAAGLWEHPLGLLAMERGTTPEMKEAGVHLVVGHGRLDASCRKIALELGITLPNQASPQQQGFV
;
A
#
# COMPACT_ATOMS: atom_id res chain seq x y z
N MET A 1 -22.78 17.82 51.28
CA MET A 1 -23.56 18.21 50.09
C MET A 1 -24.24 16.97 49.53
N ARG A 2 -25.57 16.98 49.37
CA ARG A 2 -26.30 15.88 48.71
C ARG A 2 -26.18 16.06 47.20
N ILE A 3 -25.51 15.13 46.53
CA ILE A 3 -25.40 15.14 45.07
C ILE A 3 -26.79 14.87 44.50
N SER A 4 -27.28 15.78 43.66
CA SER A 4 -28.57 15.62 42.96
C SER A 4 -28.49 14.42 42.00
N ARG A 5 -29.60 13.69 41.86
CA ARG A 5 -29.74 12.59 40.89
C ARG A 5 -29.40 13.04 39.46
N SER A 6 -29.67 14.30 39.11
CA SER A 6 -29.30 14.87 37.81
C SER A 6 -27.80 15.07 37.65
N THR A 7 -27.09 15.50 38.70
CA THR A 7 -25.63 15.66 38.72
C THR A 7 -24.91 14.32 38.63
N ALA A 8 -25.43 13.29 39.30
CA ALA A 8 -24.90 11.93 39.18
C ALA A 8 -25.12 11.36 37.76
N GLY A 9 -26.28 11.63 37.15
CA GLY A 9 -26.59 11.20 35.78
C GLY A 9 -25.71 11.86 34.72
N THR A 10 -25.47 13.17 34.81
CA THR A 10 -24.59 13.87 33.86
C THR A 10 -23.14 13.44 34.00
N ALA A 11 -22.66 13.22 35.22
CA ALA A 11 -21.32 12.69 35.45
C ALA A 11 -21.15 11.27 34.87
N PHE A 12 -22.17 10.42 34.99
CA PHE A 12 -22.16 9.08 34.41
C PHE A 12 -22.11 9.11 32.87
N VAL A 13 -22.98 9.89 32.24
CA VAL A 13 -23.03 10.01 30.77
C VAL A 13 -21.75 10.65 30.23
N GLY A 14 -21.24 11.70 30.88
CA GLY A 14 -19.97 12.32 30.51
C GLY A 14 -18.79 11.35 30.62
N GLY A 15 -18.72 10.57 31.70
CA GLY A 15 -17.70 9.54 31.88
C GLY A 15 -17.76 8.43 30.82
N ALA A 16 -18.96 7.95 30.48
CA ALA A 16 -19.17 6.94 29.45
C ALA A 16 -18.75 7.43 28.05
N MET A 17 -19.04 8.69 27.72
CA MET A 17 -18.62 9.30 26.46
C MET A 17 -17.10 9.44 26.35
N ILE A 18 -16.43 9.88 27.43
CA ILE A 18 -14.96 9.98 27.45
C ILE A 18 -14.32 8.60 27.28
N LEU A 19 -14.82 7.57 27.98
CA LEU A 19 -14.33 6.20 27.84
C LEU A 19 -14.51 5.65 26.42
N THR A 20 -15.61 6.00 25.77
CA THR A 20 -15.88 5.56 24.40
C THR A 20 -14.95 6.25 23.40
N LEU A 21 -14.72 7.55 23.57
CA LEU A 21 -13.78 8.31 22.74
C LEU A 21 -12.33 7.81 22.90
N THR A 22 -11.89 7.52 24.12
CA THR A 22 -10.54 6.97 24.35
C THR A 22 -10.41 5.55 23.80
N ALA A 23 -11.43 4.70 23.98
CA ALA A 23 -11.45 3.35 23.43
C ALA A 23 -11.42 3.31 21.89
N LEU A 24 -11.94 4.34 21.22
CA LEU A 24 -11.87 4.48 19.76
C LEU A 24 -10.55 5.12 19.29
N ALA A 25 -10.02 6.09 20.04
CA ALA A 25 -8.77 6.77 19.73
C ALA A 25 -7.52 5.88 19.96
N TYR A 26 -7.56 4.96 20.92
CA TYR A 26 -6.42 4.10 21.24
C TYR A 26 -6.03 3.11 20.12
N PRO A 27 -6.94 2.28 19.56
CA PRO A 27 -6.59 1.37 18.47
C PRO A 27 -6.24 2.11 17.18
N THR A 28 -6.81 3.29 16.94
CA THR A 28 -6.46 4.12 15.78
C THR A 28 -5.05 4.68 15.88
N MET A 29 -4.63 5.20 17.04
CA MET A 29 -3.26 5.65 17.27
C MET A 29 -2.24 4.52 17.21
N LEU A 30 -2.56 3.35 17.80
CA LEU A 30 -1.70 2.16 17.71
C LEU A 30 -1.55 1.67 16.27
N GLY A 31 -2.62 1.68 15.49
CA GLY A 31 -2.57 1.29 14.08
C GLY A 31 -1.61 2.17 13.26
N VAL A 32 -1.66 3.48 13.47
CA VAL A 32 -0.78 4.47 12.80
C VAL A 32 0.69 4.29 13.21
N GLN A 33 0.97 4.02 14.49
CA GLN A 33 2.35 3.82 14.97
C GLN A 33 2.97 2.51 14.46
N ASN A 34 2.21 1.41 14.43
CA ASN A 34 2.73 0.11 14.00
C ASN A 34 3.05 0.07 12.49
N THR A 35 2.22 0.69 11.65
CA THR A 35 2.48 0.75 10.20
C THR A 35 3.69 1.63 9.87
N SER A 36 3.82 2.77 10.54
CA SER A 36 4.99 3.67 10.40
C SER A 36 6.29 3.00 10.84
N THR A 37 6.31 2.39 12.03
CA THR A 37 7.55 1.82 12.60
C THR A 37 8.01 0.55 11.90
N GLN A 38 7.10 -0.24 11.30
CA GLN A 38 7.49 -1.40 10.50
C GLN A 38 8.14 -1.01 9.18
N GLN A 39 7.68 0.06 8.52
CA GLN A 39 8.20 0.46 7.21
C GLN A 39 9.64 0.99 7.30
N ASP A 40 9.97 1.71 8.37
CA ASP A 40 11.34 2.25 8.59
C ASP A 40 12.33 1.18 9.10
N ARG A 41 11.87 -0.05 9.35
CA ARG A 41 12.73 -1.13 9.84
C ARG A 41 13.81 -1.46 8.80
N VAL A 42 15.08 -1.34 9.20
CA VAL A 42 16.21 -1.78 8.38
C VAL A 42 16.25 -3.30 8.31
N VAL A 43 16.26 -3.83 7.08
CA VAL A 43 16.28 -5.27 6.77
C VAL A 43 17.67 -5.75 6.39
N ALA A 44 18.49 -4.89 5.79
CA ALA A 44 19.87 -5.18 5.42
C ALA A 44 20.68 -3.89 5.28
N ASN A 45 22.00 -3.97 5.46
CA ASN A 45 22.91 -2.89 5.04
C ASN A 45 23.48 -3.25 3.67
N THR A 46 23.40 -2.32 2.73
CA THR A 46 23.84 -2.51 1.34
C THR A 46 24.93 -1.49 1.01
N ASN A 47 25.57 -1.64 -0.15
CA ASN A 47 26.54 -0.66 -0.66
C ASN A 47 25.91 0.71 -1.00
N TYR A 48 24.57 0.79 -1.03
CA TYR A 48 23.82 2.02 -1.30
C TYR A 48 23.21 2.64 -0.03
N GLY A 49 23.47 2.04 1.13
CA GLY A 49 22.89 2.44 2.41
C GLY A 49 21.98 1.36 3.04
N PRO A 50 21.34 1.68 4.18
CA PRO A 50 20.38 0.78 4.82
C PRO A 50 19.17 0.54 3.92
N LEU A 51 18.87 -0.72 3.64
CA LEU A 51 17.64 -1.15 2.98
C LEU A 51 16.55 -1.30 4.03
N THR A 52 15.43 -0.59 3.87
CA THR A 52 14.27 -0.64 4.77
C THR A 52 13.19 -1.59 4.25
N GLU A 53 12.21 -1.91 5.10
CA GLU A 53 11.00 -2.62 4.65
C GLU A 53 10.20 -1.81 3.63
N ALA A 54 10.18 -0.48 3.75
CA ALA A 54 9.55 0.39 2.76
C ALA A 54 10.19 0.24 1.37
N ASP A 55 11.51 0.16 1.30
CA ASP A 55 12.23 -0.03 0.04
C ASP A 55 11.94 -1.40 -0.58
N ARG A 56 11.92 -2.45 0.25
CA ARG A 56 11.54 -3.80 -0.17
C ARG A 56 10.11 -3.82 -0.73
N ASP A 57 9.18 -3.25 0.03
CA ASP A 57 7.76 -3.18 -0.33
C ASP A 57 7.54 -2.36 -1.60
N PHE A 58 8.30 -1.27 -1.80
CA PHE A 58 8.25 -0.47 -3.02
C PHE A 58 8.58 -1.31 -4.26
N VAL A 59 9.69 -2.05 -4.25
CA VAL A 59 10.09 -2.91 -5.38
C VAL A 59 9.03 -4.00 -5.64
N VAL A 60 8.49 -4.61 -4.59
CA VAL A 60 7.43 -5.62 -4.66
C VAL A 60 6.16 -5.05 -5.28
N LYS A 61 5.74 -3.86 -4.85
CA LYS A 61 4.51 -3.19 -5.34
C LYS A 61 4.63 -2.72 -6.78
N VAL A 62 5.79 -2.18 -7.19
CA VAL A 62 6.03 -1.81 -8.59
C VAL A 62 5.98 -3.05 -9.49
N ARG A 63 6.57 -4.17 -9.06
CA ARG A 63 6.45 -5.45 -9.78
C ARG A 63 5.00 -5.93 -9.86
N ALA A 64 4.27 -5.87 -8.75
CA ALA A 64 2.87 -6.29 -8.69
C ALA A 64 1.98 -5.45 -9.63
N ALA A 65 2.24 -4.14 -9.74
CA ALA A 65 1.53 -3.25 -10.65
C ALA A 65 1.80 -3.63 -12.12
N GLY A 66 3.06 -3.86 -12.49
CA GLY A 66 3.44 -4.29 -13.83
C GLY A 66 2.83 -5.62 -14.29
N LEU A 67 2.44 -6.51 -13.36
CA LEU A 67 1.82 -7.80 -13.68
C LEU A 67 0.42 -7.68 -14.30
N TRP A 68 -0.28 -6.56 -14.11
CA TRP A 68 -1.59 -6.31 -14.73
C TRP A 68 -1.60 -5.10 -15.67
N GLU A 69 -0.78 -4.07 -15.42
CA GLU A 69 -0.76 -2.87 -16.27
C GLU A 69 -0.10 -3.13 -17.63
N HIS A 70 0.89 -4.02 -17.71
CA HIS A 70 1.48 -4.41 -18.99
C HIS A 70 0.48 -5.15 -19.91
N PRO A 71 -0.19 -6.24 -19.47
CA PRO A 71 -1.22 -6.88 -20.31
C PRO A 71 -2.41 -5.95 -20.61
N LEU A 72 -2.80 -5.07 -19.68
CA LEU A 72 -3.81 -4.06 -19.96
C LEU A 72 -3.36 -3.10 -21.06
N GLY A 73 -2.08 -2.71 -21.10
CA GLY A 73 -1.52 -1.89 -22.16
C GLY A 73 -1.61 -2.57 -23.53
N LEU A 74 -1.32 -3.86 -23.61
CA LEU A 74 -1.50 -4.65 -24.84
C LEU A 74 -2.97 -4.68 -25.28
N LEU A 75 -3.88 -4.88 -24.33
CA LEU A 75 -5.33 -4.86 -24.59
C LEU A 75 -5.80 -3.50 -25.09
N ALA A 76 -5.29 -2.40 -24.53
CA ALA A 76 -5.61 -1.04 -24.96
C ALA A 76 -5.09 -0.74 -26.38
N MET A 77 -3.92 -1.27 -26.75
CA MET A 77 -3.41 -1.18 -28.13
C MET A 77 -4.28 -1.94 -29.12
N GLU A 78 -4.78 -3.12 -28.74
CA GLU A 78 -5.62 -3.97 -29.59
C GLU A 78 -7.06 -3.47 -29.70
N ARG A 79 -7.68 -3.13 -28.56
CA ARG A 79 -9.13 -2.83 -28.46
C ARG A 79 -9.46 -1.34 -28.27
N GLY A 80 -8.46 -0.48 -28.12
CA GLY A 80 -8.67 0.97 -27.98
C GLY A 80 -9.40 1.57 -29.18
N THR A 81 -10.42 2.38 -28.92
CA THR A 81 -11.28 2.96 -29.96
C THR A 81 -10.83 4.34 -30.43
N THR A 82 -9.93 5.00 -29.69
CA THR A 82 -9.33 6.29 -30.07
C THR A 82 -7.81 6.19 -30.18
N PRO A 83 -7.15 7.10 -30.93
CA PRO A 83 -5.70 7.17 -30.99
C PRO A 83 -5.04 7.30 -29.60
N GLU A 84 -5.62 8.13 -28.73
CA GLU A 84 -5.10 8.40 -27.37
C GLU A 84 -5.15 7.16 -26.49
N MET A 85 -6.19 6.32 -26.63
CA MET A 85 -6.27 5.04 -25.90
C MET A 85 -5.13 4.09 -26.32
N LYS A 86 -4.83 4.03 -27.62
CA LYS A 86 -3.75 3.18 -28.14
C LYS A 86 -2.39 3.71 -27.71
N GLU A 87 -2.20 5.02 -27.74
CA GLU A 87 -0.99 5.68 -27.24
C GLU A 87 -0.78 5.42 -25.75
N ALA A 88 -1.82 5.53 -24.92
CA ALA A 88 -1.78 5.16 -23.51
C ALA A 88 -1.36 3.68 -23.34
N GLY A 89 -1.89 2.77 -24.17
CA GLY A 89 -1.47 1.37 -24.20
C GLY A 89 0.02 1.18 -24.47
N VAL A 90 0.57 1.90 -25.45
CA VAL A 90 2.02 1.90 -25.76
C VAL A 90 2.83 2.38 -24.55
N HIS A 91 2.41 3.45 -23.88
CA HIS A 91 3.09 3.95 -22.69
C HIS A 91 3.09 2.93 -21.54
N LEU A 92 1.97 2.24 -21.31
CA LEU A 92 1.90 1.18 -20.30
C LEU A 92 2.84 0.01 -20.62
N VAL A 93 2.82 -0.48 -21.87
CA VAL A 93 3.68 -1.60 -22.30
C VAL A 93 5.16 -1.26 -22.13
N VAL A 94 5.60 -0.10 -22.63
CA VAL A 94 6.99 0.34 -22.56
C VAL A 94 7.41 0.66 -21.12
N GLY A 95 6.59 1.43 -20.40
CA GLY A 95 6.87 1.84 -19.03
C GLY A 95 6.99 0.64 -18.09
N HIS A 96 5.98 -0.23 -18.07
CA HIS A 96 5.99 -1.41 -17.19
C HIS A 96 6.99 -2.46 -17.62
N GLY A 97 7.33 -2.58 -18.90
CA GLY A 97 8.43 -3.44 -19.34
C GLY A 97 9.78 -3.01 -18.76
N ARG A 98 10.07 -1.69 -18.74
CA ARG A 98 11.30 -1.13 -18.15
C ARG A 98 11.32 -1.25 -16.63
N LEU A 99 10.18 -1.00 -15.99
CA LEU A 99 10.03 -1.17 -14.54
C LEU A 99 10.21 -2.64 -14.14
N ASP A 100 9.63 -3.59 -14.88
CA ASP A 100 9.79 -5.02 -14.59
C ASP A 100 11.25 -5.48 -14.65
N ALA A 101 11.95 -5.11 -15.72
CA ALA A 101 13.37 -5.42 -15.87
C ALA A 101 14.20 -4.86 -14.71
N SER A 102 13.89 -3.63 -14.28
CA SER A 102 14.56 -2.97 -13.15
C SER A 102 14.26 -3.67 -11.83
N CYS A 103 12.99 -3.99 -11.54
CA CYS A 103 12.59 -4.72 -10.35
C CYS A 103 13.29 -6.07 -10.26
N ARG A 104 13.34 -6.85 -11.34
CA ARG A 104 14.03 -8.16 -11.37
C ARG A 104 15.52 -8.04 -11.09
N LYS A 105 16.18 -7.03 -11.65
CA LYS A 105 17.60 -6.76 -11.41
C LYS A 105 17.86 -6.40 -9.93
N ILE A 106 17.12 -5.42 -9.41
CA ILE A 106 17.24 -4.96 -8.01
C ILE A 106 16.92 -6.09 -7.03
N ALA A 107 15.90 -6.89 -7.34
CA ALA A 107 15.50 -8.01 -6.51
C ALA A 107 16.59 -9.07 -6.36
N LEU A 108 17.31 -9.37 -7.43
CA LEU A 108 18.46 -10.26 -7.38
C LEU A 108 19.60 -9.66 -6.56
N GLU A 109 19.91 -8.39 -6.77
CA GLU A 109 21.01 -7.69 -6.10
C GLU A 109 20.79 -7.53 -4.60
N LEU A 110 19.55 -7.30 -4.17
CA LEU A 110 19.18 -6.99 -2.79
C LEU A 110 18.47 -8.13 -2.05
N GLY A 111 18.34 -9.31 -2.67
CA GLY A 111 17.64 -10.45 -2.08
C GLY A 111 16.16 -10.17 -1.76
N ILE A 112 15.45 -9.52 -2.69
CA ILE A 112 14.02 -9.24 -2.57
C ILE A 112 13.23 -10.30 -3.32
N THR A 113 12.29 -10.96 -2.64
CA THR A 113 11.37 -11.89 -3.28
C THR A 113 10.29 -11.12 -4.03
N LEU A 114 10.12 -11.41 -5.32
CA LEU A 114 9.11 -10.78 -6.16
C LEU A 114 7.89 -11.68 -6.38
N PRO A 115 6.67 -11.11 -6.49
CA PRO A 115 5.51 -11.83 -6.95
C PRO A 115 5.65 -12.16 -8.44
N ASN A 116 5.12 -13.33 -8.82
CA ASN A 116 5.08 -13.80 -10.21
C ASN A 116 3.67 -13.87 -10.79
N GLN A 117 2.65 -13.52 -9.99
CA GLN A 117 1.26 -13.46 -10.41
C GLN A 117 0.63 -12.18 -9.86
N ALA A 118 -0.25 -11.58 -10.65
CA ALA A 118 -1.12 -10.50 -10.17
C ALA A 118 -2.01 -11.00 -9.02
N SER A 119 -2.45 -10.09 -8.15
CA SER A 119 -3.39 -10.46 -7.10
C SER A 119 -4.70 -11.00 -7.69
N PRO A 120 -5.48 -11.80 -6.96
CA PRO A 120 -6.77 -12.30 -7.46
C PRO A 120 -7.71 -11.18 -7.94
N GLN A 121 -7.66 -10.01 -7.30
CA GLN A 121 -8.41 -8.84 -7.74
C GLN A 121 -7.88 -8.30 -9.08
N GLN A 122 -6.56 -8.15 -9.22
CA GLN A 122 -5.92 -7.60 -10.41
C GLN A 122 -6.06 -8.50 -11.64
N GLN A 123 -6.17 -9.82 -11.44
CA GLN A 123 -6.43 -10.77 -12.51
C GLN A 123 -7.79 -10.53 -13.19
N GLY A 124 -8.74 -9.87 -12.50
CA GLY A 124 -10.03 -9.50 -13.09
C GLY A 124 -10.02 -8.20 -13.91
N PHE A 125 -8.88 -7.52 -14.04
CA PHE A 125 -8.78 -6.24 -14.78
C PHE A 125 -8.46 -6.42 -16.27
N VAL A 126 -7.98 -7.61 -16.67
CA VAL A 126 -7.48 -7.92 -18.02
C VAL A 126 -8.29 -9.02 -18.68
#